data_AF-A0A821SLQ5-F1
#
_entry.id   AF-A0A821SLQ5-F1
#
_cell.length_a   1.000
_cell.length_b   1.000
_cell.length_c   1.000
_cell.angle_alpha   90.00
_cell.angle_beta   90.00
_cell.angle_gamma   90.00
#
_symmetry.space_group_name_H-M   'P 1'
#
loop_
_entity.id
_entity.type
_entity.pdbx_description
1 polymer ?
#
loop_
_entity_poly.entity_id
_entity_poly.type
_entity_poly.pdbx_seq_one_letter_code
_entity_poly.pdbx_strand_id
1 'polypeptide(L)'
;MLIIFLFLCTLSSCTPGILPTDLIFGVATSSYQIEGAWNEDGKGENVWDRLTHTKRDKIADKSTADTACDSYHLWETDIKMLKWLGVKIYRFSISWPRILPTGYTNVTNRAGIEYYNRLIDGLLEAGIEPMVTLFHWDLPVDLQLRGGWNVPESISLFVDYADFVMSQYADRVRYWLTMNEVRIYCDHNTNILIPDGLIDPERAPYDCTRNLLLAHAKVYHIFNKKYRSLNNGLMSVANLFAWYETAMGDEDEKKSTELLLQYYNGRFNHPIFSNEGGWPSLLIEYMEEYSKSKGYNTSLLPPFSEEEKQLIKGTADYIGVNHYFTFISKKVSIEKSDMFFNTNEISWREGWPETPIPAIGENKTKEYKKYNYSPGIRHVINWIRENYEEWDILITENGYRGGNIRDLIDLKRVSYIRDLLRQVILSMKEDGHKIIGYIYWSLMDNFEWWSGYKEKFGLFDVDFKDPNRTRTARLSAKYFACITRRRDLDACLRNV
;
A
#
# COMPACT_ATOMS: atom_id res chain seq x y z
N MET A 1 -58.96 -3.11 33.33
CA MET A 1 -57.53 -3.24 33.69
C MET A 1 -56.78 -3.49 32.39
N LEU A 2 -56.36 -2.42 31.73
CA LEU A 2 -55.76 -2.45 30.39
C LEU A 2 -54.24 -2.49 30.57
N ILE A 3 -53.60 -3.58 30.16
CA ILE A 3 -52.14 -3.73 30.22
C ILE A 3 -51.57 -3.12 28.93
N ILE A 4 -50.92 -1.96 29.06
CA ILE A 4 -50.18 -1.31 27.99
C ILE A 4 -48.79 -1.96 27.95
N PHE A 5 -48.52 -2.74 26.90
CA PHE A 5 -47.17 -3.18 26.55
C PHE A 5 -46.39 -1.97 26.04
N LEU A 6 -45.54 -1.42 26.89
CA LEU A 6 -44.51 -0.45 26.51
C LEU A 6 -43.43 -1.17 25.71
N PHE A 7 -43.51 -1.06 24.38
CA PHE A 7 -42.36 -1.27 23.51
C PHE A 7 -41.32 -0.19 23.82
N LEU A 8 -40.30 -0.53 24.61
CA LEU A 8 -39.07 0.23 24.71
C LEU A 8 -38.32 0.05 23.37
N CYS A 9 -38.68 0.84 22.37
CA CYS A 9 -37.73 1.19 21.32
C CYS A 9 -36.61 1.98 21.99
N THR A 10 -35.50 1.31 22.30
CA THR A 10 -34.23 2.00 22.48
C THR A 10 -33.90 2.65 21.15
N LEU A 11 -34.26 3.93 21.02
CA LEU A 11 -33.57 4.86 20.14
C LEU A 11 -32.12 4.90 20.62
N SER A 12 -31.32 3.90 20.24
CA SER A 12 -29.89 4.12 20.06
C SER A 12 -29.81 5.16 18.97
N SER A 13 -29.80 6.42 19.37
CA SER A 13 -29.34 7.52 18.54
C SER A 13 -27.99 7.08 17.99
N CYS A 14 -27.97 6.66 16.73
CA CYS A 14 -26.77 6.27 16.03
C CYS A 14 -25.96 7.56 15.89
N THR A 15 -25.15 7.88 16.89
CA THR A 15 -24.24 9.03 16.84
C THR A 15 -23.28 8.74 15.69
N PRO A 16 -23.30 9.52 14.59
CA PRO A 16 -22.61 9.19 13.34
C PRO A 16 -21.07 9.12 13.42
N GLY A 17 -20.49 9.29 14.61
CA GLY A 17 -19.05 9.32 14.87
C GLY A 17 -18.52 8.27 15.85
N ILE A 18 -19.34 7.35 16.38
CA ILE A 18 -18.84 6.30 17.28
C ILE A 18 -18.26 5.13 16.47
N LEU A 19 -16.98 4.86 16.70
CA LEU A 19 -16.23 3.75 16.11
C LEU A 19 -16.44 2.45 16.89
N PRO A 20 -16.49 1.29 16.21
CA PRO A 20 -16.51 0.00 16.88
C PRO A 20 -15.31 -0.19 17.81
N THR A 21 -15.56 -0.87 18.93
CA THR A 21 -14.56 -1.08 19.99
C THR A 21 -13.49 -2.08 19.59
N ASP A 22 -13.83 -3.01 18.70
CA ASP A 22 -13.00 -4.08 18.15
C ASP A 22 -12.19 -3.64 16.92
N LEU A 23 -12.51 -2.51 16.29
CA LEU A 23 -11.74 -1.97 15.17
C LEU A 23 -10.30 -1.67 15.62
N ILE A 24 -9.31 -2.32 14.99
CA ILE A 24 -7.90 -2.12 15.33
C ILE A 24 -7.41 -0.82 14.71
N PHE A 25 -6.74 0.03 15.49
CA PHE A 25 -6.08 1.24 14.97
C PHE A 25 -4.57 1.07 14.97
N GLY A 26 -3.96 1.44 13.84
CA GLY A 26 -2.52 1.44 13.65
C GLY A 26 -2.01 2.64 12.88
N VAL A 27 -0.70 2.66 12.70
CA VAL A 27 -0.01 3.52 11.74
C VAL A 27 1.03 2.70 10.99
N ALA A 28 1.47 3.20 9.83
CA ALA A 28 2.41 2.52 8.95
C ALA A 28 3.65 3.34 8.62
N THR A 29 4.73 2.63 8.29
CA THR A 29 5.97 3.13 7.67
C THR A 29 6.55 2.06 6.73
N SER A 30 7.62 2.40 6.01
CA SER A 30 8.41 1.47 5.20
C SER A 30 9.91 1.72 5.39
N SER A 31 10.69 0.65 5.33
CA SER A 31 12.12 0.57 5.62
C SER A 31 12.91 1.68 4.94
N TYR A 32 12.91 1.72 3.60
CA TYR A 32 13.68 2.71 2.85
C TYR A 32 13.25 4.14 3.15
N GLN A 33 11.96 4.37 3.40
CA GLN A 33 11.43 5.71 3.62
C GLN A 33 11.82 6.29 4.99
N ILE A 34 12.10 5.45 6.00
CA ILE A 34 12.32 5.90 7.38
C ILE A 34 13.66 5.52 8.00
N GLU A 35 14.30 4.43 7.58
CA GLU A 35 15.42 3.84 8.34
C GLU A 35 16.68 4.67 8.26
N GLY A 36 17.08 5.08 7.05
CA GLY A 36 18.43 5.57 6.80
C GLY A 36 19.47 4.46 6.97
N ALA A 37 20.65 4.83 7.47
CA ALA A 37 21.76 3.91 7.74
C ALA A 37 21.99 2.95 6.55
N TRP A 38 22.01 3.52 5.35
CA TRP A 38 21.80 2.78 4.10
C TRP A 38 22.92 1.79 3.79
N ASN A 39 24.13 2.03 4.31
CA ASN A 39 25.32 1.19 4.15
C ASN A 39 26.00 0.86 5.49
N GLU A 40 25.27 1.02 6.60
CA GLU A 40 25.81 0.74 7.94
C GLU A 40 25.67 -0.75 8.28
N ASP A 41 26.55 -1.21 9.17
CA ASP A 41 26.57 -2.56 9.73
C ASP A 41 26.38 -3.69 8.70
N GLY A 42 26.96 -3.52 7.51
CA GLY A 42 26.95 -4.53 6.46
C GLY A 42 25.66 -4.64 5.66
N LYS A 43 24.72 -3.67 5.75
CA LYS A 43 23.58 -3.59 4.83
C LYS A 43 24.07 -3.49 3.37
N GLY A 44 23.48 -4.30 2.50
CA GLY A 44 23.68 -4.23 1.06
C GLY A 44 22.93 -3.07 0.39
N GLU A 45 23.27 -2.78 -0.86
CA GLU A 45 22.62 -1.74 -1.64
C GLU A 45 21.30 -2.25 -2.26
N ASN A 46 20.22 -1.47 -2.15
CA ASN A 46 18.98 -1.69 -2.93
C ASN A 46 18.89 -0.76 -4.15
N VAL A 47 17.85 -1.00 -4.95
CA VAL A 47 17.50 -0.20 -6.12
C VAL A 47 17.31 1.29 -5.84
N TRP A 48 16.81 1.66 -4.65
CA TRP A 48 16.58 3.07 -4.31
C TRP A 48 17.86 3.77 -3.88
N ASP A 49 18.74 3.11 -3.15
CA ASP A 49 20.10 3.57 -2.84
C ASP A 49 20.80 3.95 -4.16
N ARG A 50 20.89 2.97 -5.07
CA ARG A 50 21.55 3.14 -6.38
C ARG A 50 20.91 4.25 -7.20
N LEU A 51 19.58 4.33 -7.26
CA LEU A 51 18.91 5.37 -8.05
C LEU A 51 19.16 6.76 -7.45
N THR A 52 18.96 6.94 -6.16
CA THR A 52 19.12 8.25 -5.53
C THR A 52 20.58 8.70 -5.54
N HIS A 53 21.56 7.80 -5.62
CA HIS A 53 22.96 8.18 -5.77
C HIS A 53 23.37 8.49 -7.21
N THR A 54 22.85 7.75 -8.19
CA THR A 54 23.29 7.85 -9.59
C THR A 54 22.39 8.70 -10.48
N LYS A 55 21.12 8.87 -10.12
CA LYS A 55 20.09 9.55 -10.92
C LYS A 55 19.28 10.53 -10.06
N ARG A 56 19.96 11.38 -9.28
CA ARG A 56 19.32 12.38 -8.37
C ARG A 56 18.26 13.26 -9.03
N ASP A 57 18.40 13.57 -10.31
CA ASP A 57 17.42 14.37 -11.06
C ASP A 57 16.06 13.67 -11.25
N LYS A 58 15.97 12.36 -10.96
CA LYS A 58 14.70 11.63 -10.90
C LYS A 58 13.93 11.89 -9.59
N ILE A 59 14.59 12.43 -8.56
CA ILE A 59 13.95 12.82 -7.30
C ILE A 59 13.62 14.31 -7.36
N ALA A 60 12.39 14.68 -7.03
CA ALA A 60 11.87 16.02 -7.22
C ALA A 60 12.68 17.12 -6.47
N ASP A 61 13.24 16.81 -5.30
CA ASP A 61 14.14 17.68 -4.54
C ASP A 61 15.62 17.23 -4.59
N LYS A 62 15.94 16.21 -5.40
CA LYS A 62 17.28 15.65 -5.56
C LYS A 62 17.89 15.06 -4.28
N SER A 63 17.05 14.80 -3.28
CA SER A 63 17.48 14.21 -2.00
C SER A 63 17.71 12.70 -2.10
N THR A 64 18.35 12.14 -1.06
CA THR A 64 18.52 10.70 -0.84
C THR A 64 17.84 10.30 0.46
N ALA A 65 17.64 9.00 0.66
CA ALA A 65 17.16 8.44 1.92
C ALA A 65 18.30 7.92 2.80
N ASP A 66 19.55 8.34 2.55
CA ASP A 66 20.75 7.83 3.25
C ASP A 66 20.62 7.89 4.77
N THR A 67 19.97 8.96 5.26
CA THR A 67 19.57 9.12 6.66
C THR A 67 18.06 9.00 6.85
N ALA A 68 17.23 9.46 5.90
CA ALA A 68 15.77 9.47 6.05
C ALA A 68 15.30 10.07 7.39
N CYS A 69 14.47 9.34 8.14
CA CYS A 69 14.06 9.69 9.51
C CYS A 69 15.07 9.20 10.56
N ASP A 70 16.10 8.45 10.17
CA ASP A 70 17.10 7.83 11.05
C ASP A 70 16.52 6.79 12.02
N SER A 71 15.48 6.08 11.58
CA SER A 71 14.75 5.12 12.43
C SER A 71 15.56 3.87 12.73
N TYR A 72 16.62 3.59 11.96
CA TYR A 72 17.58 2.55 12.30
C TYR A 72 18.20 2.77 13.69
N HIS A 73 18.54 4.03 13.99
CA HIS A 73 19.07 4.44 15.28
C HIS A 73 17.98 4.87 16.27
N LEU A 74 16.89 5.46 15.78
CA LEU A 74 15.87 6.12 16.60
C LEU A 74 14.58 5.30 16.80
N TRP A 75 14.64 3.98 16.60
CA TRP A 75 13.49 3.07 16.74
C TRP A 75 12.78 3.19 18.10
N GLU A 76 13.51 3.46 19.19
CA GLU A 76 12.90 3.71 20.52
C GLU A 76 12.03 4.97 20.54
N THR A 77 12.43 6.01 19.80
CA THR A 77 11.65 7.25 19.67
C THR A 77 10.36 6.97 18.94
N ASP A 78 10.41 6.15 17.89
CA ASP A 78 9.24 5.76 17.12
C ASP A 78 8.26 4.96 18.01
N ILE A 79 8.75 4.04 18.84
CA ILE A 79 7.90 3.32 19.83
C ILE A 79 7.26 4.27 20.83
N LYS A 80 8.00 5.27 21.34
CA LYS A 80 7.44 6.30 22.24
C LYS A 80 6.30 7.06 21.56
N MET A 81 6.45 7.41 20.29
CA MET A 81 5.41 8.07 19.49
C MET A 81 4.19 7.15 19.28
N LEU A 82 4.39 5.88 18.97
CA LEU A 82 3.32 4.89 18.82
C LEU A 82 2.53 4.71 20.12
N LYS A 83 3.21 4.59 21.26
CA LYS A 83 2.59 4.52 22.58
C LYS A 83 1.81 5.78 22.92
N TRP A 84 2.35 6.96 22.55
CA TRP A 84 1.65 8.23 22.71
C TRP A 84 0.42 8.35 21.81
N LEU A 85 0.43 7.77 20.60
CA LEU A 85 -0.77 7.68 19.76
C LEU A 85 -1.80 6.71 20.36
N GLY A 86 -1.39 5.74 21.17
CA GLY A 86 -2.28 4.72 21.73
C GLY A 86 -2.78 3.72 20.69
N VAL A 87 -2.03 3.53 19.61
CA VAL A 87 -2.32 2.50 18.59
C VAL A 87 -2.07 1.10 19.12
N LYS A 88 -2.67 0.11 18.47
CA LYS A 88 -2.55 -1.31 18.83
C LYS A 88 -1.71 -2.12 17.86
N ILE A 89 -1.47 -1.60 16.67
CA ILE A 89 -0.67 -2.26 15.64
C ILE A 89 0.26 -1.25 14.99
N TYR A 90 1.48 -1.67 14.67
CA TYR A 90 2.42 -0.89 13.87
C TYR A 90 2.84 -1.71 12.66
N ARG A 91 2.50 -1.19 11.47
CA ARG A 91 2.91 -1.78 10.21
C ARG A 91 4.24 -1.18 9.77
N PHE A 92 5.26 -2.01 9.62
CA PHE A 92 6.56 -1.61 9.07
C PHE A 92 7.03 -2.65 8.05
N SER A 93 8.03 -2.32 7.24
CA SER A 93 8.66 -3.30 6.34
C SER A 93 10.05 -3.67 6.80
N ILE A 94 10.49 -4.86 6.43
CA ILE A 94 11.87 -5.31 6.61
C ILE A 94 12.62 -5.06 5.31
N SER A 95 13.76 -4.38 5.42
CA SER A 95 14.66 -4.19 4.29
C SER A 95 15.40 -5.46 3.93
N TRP A 96 15.11 -5.99 2.75
CA TRP A 96 15.75 -7.20 2.22
C TRP A 96 17.29 -7.12 2.27
N PRO A 97 17.96 -6.11 1.68
CA PRO A 97 19.42 -6.07 1.72
C PRO A 97 20.00 -5.75 3.11
N ARG A 98 19.18 -5.33 4.08
CA ARG A 98 19.65 -5.21 5.46
C ARG A 98 19.76 -6.57 6.13
N ILE A 99 18.89 -7.53 5.80
CA ILE A 99 18.93 -8.90 6.31
C ILE A 99 19.87 -9.79 5.49
N LEU A 100 19.76 -9.72 4.16
CA LEU A 100 20.54 -10.50 3.20
C LEU A 100 21.27 -9.54 2.25
N PRO A 101 22.49 -9.08 2.58
CA PRO A 101 23.19 -8.01 1.83
C PRO A 101 23.43 -8.30 0.36
N THR A 102 23.59 -9.57 -0.01
CA THR A 102 23.76 -10.01 -1.40
C THR A 102 22.43 -10.34 -2.08
N GLY A 103 21.31 -10.30 -1.34
CA GLY A 103 20.00 -10.80 -1.73
C GLY A 103 19.80 -12.30 -1.49
N TYR A 104 20.85 -13.05 -1.18
CA TYR A 104 20.84 -14.51 -1.02
C TYR A 104 21.02 -14.92 0.45
N THR A 105 20.48 -16.08 0.82
CA THR A 105 20.55 -16.62 2.20
C THR A 105 21.93 -17.12 2.61
N ASN A 106 22.91 -17.17 1.70
CA ASN A 106 24.28 -17.58 1.99
C ASN A 106 25.08 -16.51 2.76
N VAL A 107 24.68 -15.25 2.67
CA VAL A 107 25.28 -14.13 3.42
C VAL A 107 24.18 -13.44 4.20
N THR A 108 24.18 -13.65 5.51
CA THR A 108 23.22 -13.04 6.43
C THR A 108 23.90 -11.91 7.20
N ASN A 109 23.15 -10.86 7.49
CA ASN A 109 23.62 -9.75 8.30
C ASN A 109 23.01 -9.81 9.71
N ARG A 110 23.84 -10.19 10.68
CA ARG A 110 23.43 -10.27 12.09
C ARG A 110 22.95 -8.93 12.63
N ALA A 111 23.62 -7.81 12.31
CA ALA A 111 23.21 -6.51 12.83
C ALA A 111 21.81 -6.10 12.33
N GLY A 112 21.52 -6.38 11.06
CA GLY A 112 20.18 -6.25 10.50
C GLY A 112 19.15 -7.09 11.25
N ILE A 113 19.47 -8.35 11.54
CA ILE A 113 18.58 -9.25 12.30
C ILE A 113 18.31 -8.70 13.71
N GLU A 114 19.35 -8.25 14.40
CA GLU A 114 19.24 -7.70 15.75
C GLU A 114 18.46 -6.38 15.78
N TYR A 115 18.54 -5.55 14.73
CA TYR A 115 17.75 -4.32 14.64
C TYR A 115 16.24 -4.62 14.65
N TYR A 116 15.77 -5.54 13.80
CA TYR A 116 14.34 -5.87 13.77
C TYR A 116 13.91 -6.66 15.01
N ASN A 117 14.77 -7.49 15.60
CA ASN A 117 14.48 -8.09 16.92
C ASN A 117 14.21 -7.02 17.97
N ARG A 118 15.09 -6.02 18.12
CA ARG A 118 14.89 -4.92 19.08
C ARG A 118 13.61 -4.14 18.82
N LEU A 119 13.31 -3.83 17.56
CA LEU A 119 12.07 -3.16 17.19
C LEU A 119 10.84 -4.00 17.57
N ILE A 120 10.81 -5.29 17.19
CA ILE A 120 9.71 -6.21 17.46
C ILE A 120 9.52 -6.40 18.97
N ASP A 121 10.59 -6.68 19.71
CA ASP A 121 10.54 -6.87 21.15
C ASP A 121 10.06 -5.60 21.86
N GLY A 122 10.61 -4.43 21.48
CA GLY A 122 10.19 -3.15 22.02
C GLY A 122 8.73 -2.80 21.72
N LEU A 123 8.20 -3.17 20.55
CA LEU A 123 6.78 -3.00 20.22
C LEU A 123 5.91 -3.86 21.13
N LEU A 124 6.26 -5.13 21.30
CA LEU A 124 5.53 -6.06 22.16
C LEU A 124 5.57 -5.64 23.64
N GLU A 125 6.73 -5.20 24.14
CA GLU A 125 6.87 -4.61 25.48
C GLU A 125 6.00 -3.36 25.66
N ALA A 126 5.81 -2.58 24.60
CA ALA A 126 4.90 -1.43 24.59
C ALA A 126 3.42 -1.80 24.42
N GLY A 127 3.09 -3.08 24.23
CA GLY A 127 1.73 -3.57 24.00
C GLY A 127 1.19 -3.22 22.61
N ILE A 128 2.05 -3.17 21.61
CA ILE A 128 1.75 -2.88 20.21
C ILE A 128 2.10 -4.11 19.37
N GLU A 129 1.14 -4.60 18.61
CA GLU A 129 1.34 -5.74 17.70
C GLU A 129 2.21 -5.32 16.50
N PRO A 130 3.30 -6.05 16.19
CA PRO A 130 4.06 -5.84 14.97
C PRO A 130 3.30 -6.43 13.77
N MET A 131 3.21 -5.63 12.70
CA MET A 131 2.76 -6.07 11.40
C MET A 131 3.88 -5.88 10.38
N VAL A 132 4.38 -6.98 9.82
CA VAL A 132 5.58 -6.97 8.97
C VAL A 132 5.20 -7.07 7.50
N THR A 133 5.73 -6.15 6.70
CA THR A 133 5.73 -6.23 5.24
C THR A 133 7.08 -6.74 4.76
N LEU A 134 7.11 -7.86 4.05
CA LEU A 134 8.34 -8.50 3.59
C LEU A 134 9.01 -7.74 2.43
N PHE A 135 8.20 -7.25 1.48
CA PHE A 135 8.69 -6.49 0.34
C PHE A 135 7.96 -5.14 0.20
N HIS A 136 8.70 -4.05 0.42
CA HIS A 136 8.23 -2.69 0.21
C HIS A 136 9.21 -1.93 -0.70
N TRP A 137 9.38 -2.48 -1.91
CA TRP A 137 10.05 -1.88 -3.07
C TRP A 137 11.57 -1.74 -3.02
N ASP A 138 12.22 -2.15 -1.93
CA ASP A 138 13.66 -2.01 -1.71
C ASP A 138 14.45 -3.27 -2.09
N LEU A 139 14.23 -3.75 -3.33
CA LEU A 139 14.91 -4.93 -3.87
C LEU A 139 16.45 -4.76 -3.85
N PRO A 140 17.25 -5.77 -3.45
CA PRO A 140 18.70 -5.73 -3.59
C PRO A 140 19.12 -5.44 -5.04
N VAL A 141 20.06 -4.51 -5.23
CA VAL A 141 20.41 -4.00 -6.57
C VAL A 141 20.91 -5.10 -7.50
N ASP A 142 21.64 -6.07 -6.96
CA ASP A 142 22.19 -7.21 -7.72
C ASP A 142 21.12 -8.11 -8.33
N LEU A 143 19.93 -8.18 -7.70
CA LEU A 143 18.79 -8.93 -8.24
C LEU A 143 18.11 -8.12 -9.35
N GLN A 144 17.97 -6.80 -9.16
CA GLN A 144 17.41 -5.90 -10.18
C GLN A 144 18.23 -5.90 -11.47
N LEU A 145 19.56 -5.84 -11.36
CA LEU A 145 20.46 -5.84 -12.53
C LEU A 145 20.43 -7.15 -13.33
N ARG A 146 19.83 -8.21 -12.79
CA ARG A 146 19.60 -9.50 -13.48
C ARG A 146 18.17 -9.65 -14.01
N GLY A 147 17.40 -8.57 -14.02
CA GLY A 147 16.02 -8.51 -14.52
C GLY A 147 14.97 -8.34 -13.43
N GLY A 148 15.35 -8.39 -12.16
CA GLY A 148 14.46 -8.14 -11.02
C GLY A 148 13.23 -9.05 -11.05
N TRP A 149 12.06 -8.49 -10.79
CA TRP A 149 10.81 -9.26 -10.78
C TRP A 149 10.35 -9.76 -12.15
N ASN A 150 10.98 -9.36 -13.24
CA ASN A 150 10.63 -9.82 -14.59
C ASN A 150 11.17 -11.21 -14.91
N VAL A 151 12.11 -11.74 -14.11
CA VAL A 151 12.67 -13.07 -14.31
C VAL A 151 12.07 -14.09 -13.32
N PRO A 152 11.72 -15.31 -13.75
CA PRO A 152 11.13 -16.34 -12.88
C PRO A 152 11.98 -16.74 -11.68
N GLU A 153 13.31 -16.59 -11.77
CA GLU A 153 14.25 -16.91 -10.70
C GLU A 153 14.01 -16.08 -9.43
N SER A 154 13.49 -14.86 -9.56
CA SER A 154 13.11 -13.99 -8.44
C SER A 154 12.03 -14.60 -7.54
N ILE A 155 11.22 -15.53 -8.07
CA ILE A 155 10.21 -16.24 -7.28
C ILE A 155 10.88 -17.08 -6.19
N SER A 156 11.88 -17.89 -6.55
CA SER A 156 12.61 -18.72 -5.57
C SER A 156 13.40 -17.86 -4.59
N LEU A 157 14.05 -16.79 -5.06
CA LEU A 157 14.85 -15.92 -4.20
C LEU A 157 13.99 -15.21 -3.15
N PHE A 158 12.80 -14.75 -3.53
CA PHE A 158 11.87 -14.16 -2.57
C PHE A 158 11.32 -15.20 -1.59
N VAL A 159 11.05 -16.41 -2.05
CA VAL A 159 10.64 -17.52 -1.18
C VAL A 159 11.71 -17.82 -0.13
N ASP A 160 12.97 -17.91 -0.53
CA ASP A 160 14.09 -18.17 0.38
C ASP A 160 14.28 -17.01 1.38
N TYR A 161 14.18 -15.76 0.92
CA TYR A 161 14.21 -14.58 1.77
C TYR A 161 13.07 -14.57 2.78
N ALA A 162 11.83 -14.81 2.33
CA ALA A 162 10.65 -14.81 3.18
C ALA A 162 10.70 -15.95 4.22
N ASP A 163 11.11 -17.16 3.81
CA ASP A 163 11.31 -18.30 4.72
C ASP A 163 12.37 -17.97 5.78
N PHE A 164 13.49 -17.35 5.37
CA PHE A 164 14.52 -16.90 6.30
C PHE A 164 13.98 -15.85 7.29
N VAL A 165 13.34 -14.79 6.81
CA VAL A 165 12.79 -13.73 7.67
C VAL A 165 11.74 -14.27 8.64
N MET A 166 10.82 -15.10 8.17
CA MET A 166 9.81 -15.72 9.05
C MET A 166 10.44 -16.66 10.07
N SER A 167 11.52 -17.38 9.73
CA SER A 167 12.24 -18.21 10.69
C SER A 167 12.85 -17.42 11.86
N GLN A 168 13.08 -16.11 11.69
CA GLN A 168 13.64 -15.25 12.73
C GLN A 168 12.57 -14.58 13.61
N TYR A 169 11.36 -14.33 13.07
CA TYR A 169 10.41 -13.43 13.70
C TYR A 169 8.97 -13.96 13.82
N ALA A 170 8.60 -15.07 13.18
CA ALA A 170 7.22 -15.56 13.18
C ALA A 170 6.75 -16.12 14.53
N ASP A 171 7.65 -16.34 15.47
CA ASP A 171 7.34 -16.64 16.87
C ASP A 171 6.69 -15.44 17.59
N ARG A 172 6.94 -14.21 17.12
CA ARG A 172 6.50 -12.94 17.75
C ARG A 172 5.63 -12.08 16.85
N VAL A 173 5.69 -12.26 15.53
CA VAL A 173 4.93 -11.47 14.56
C VAL A 173 3.70 -12.23 14.10
N ARG A 174 2.53 -11.64 14.37
CA ARG A 174 1.24 -12.22 13.98
C ARG A 174 0.81 -11.78 12.59
N TYR A 175 0.94 -10.51 12.23
CA TYR A 175 0.42 -9.98 10.97
C TYR A 175 1.53 -9.86 9.91
N TRP A 176 1.33 -10.51 8.78
CA TRP A 176 2.28 -10.54 7.67
C TRP A 176 1.66 -10.02 6.38
N LEU A 177 2.42 -9.20 5.66
CA LEU A 177 2.18 -8.85 4.28
C LEU A 177 3.38 -9.31 3.45
N THR A 178 3.15 -10.10 2.40
CA THR A 178 4.28 -10.49 1.54
C THR A 178 4.78 -9.30 0.72
N MET A 179 3.88 -8.41 0.29
CA MET A 179 4.23 -7.30 -0.59
C MET A 179 3.30 -6.10 -0.39
N ASN A 180 3.86 -4.91 -0.64
CA ASN A 180 3.12 -3.67 -0.73
C ASN A 180 2.97 -3.21 -2.20
N GLU A 181 1.74 -2.88 -2.58
CA GLU A 181 1.36 -2.19 -3.82
C GLU A 181 2.07 -2.72 -5.07
N VAL A 182 1.77 -3.97 -5.41
CA VAL A 182 2.30 -4.65 -6.60
C VAL A 182 2.09 -3.80 -7.85
N ARG A 183 0.94 -3.10 -7.93
CA ARG A 183 0.64 -2.13 -8.99
C ARG A 183 1.72 -1.08 -9.15
N ILE A 184 2.00 -0.32 -8.10
CA ILE A 184 2.95 0.79 -8.20
C ILE A 184 4.33 0.25 -8.53
N TYR A 185 4.75 -0.85 -7.88
CA TYR A 185 6.03 -1.44 -8.19
C TYR A 185 6.12 -1.92 -9.65
N CYS A 186 5.20 -2.76 -10.12
CA CYS A 186 5.33 -3.36 -11.44
C CYS A 186 5.08 -2.38 -12.59
N ASP A 187 4.18 -1.42 -12.43
CA ASP A 187 3.89 -0.47 -13.52
C ASP A 187 4.92 0.67 -13.58
N HIS A 188 5.59 1.01 -12.47
CA HIS A 188 6.46 2.21 -12.39
C HIS A 188 7.91 1.91 -12.06
N ASN A 189 8.15 0.92 -11.19
CA ASN A 189 9.48 0.62 -10.66
C ASN A 189 10.08 -0.64 -11.30
N THR A 190 9.33 -1.44 -12.06
CA THR A 190 9.86 -2.70 -12.62
C THR A 190 11.13 -2.48 -13.45
N ASN A 191 11.18 -1.39 -14.22
CA ASN A 191 12.32 -1.05 -15.10
C ASN A 191 13.38 -0.19 -14.39
N ILE A 192 13.27 0.03 -13.07
CA ILE A 192 14.23 0.85 -12.34
C ILE A 192 15.62 0.24 -12.46
N LEU A 193 16.59 1.01 -12.95
CA LEU A 193 17.99 0.59 -13.09
C LEU A 193 18.24 -0.67 -13.95
N ILE A 194 17.23 -1.21 -14.63
CA ILE A 194 17.41 -2.37 -15.50
C ILE A 194 18.23 -1.94 -16.72
N PRO A 195 19.28 -2.69 -17.11
CA PRO A 195 20.01 -2.43 -18.33
C PRO A 195 19.12 -2.48 -19.58
N ASP A 196 19.34 -1.55 -20.52
CA ASP A 196 18.58 -1.48 -21.77
C ASP A 196 18.67 -2.81 -22.54
N GLY A 197 17.52 -3.27 -23.04
CA GLY A 197 17.41 -4.51 -23.81
C GLY A 197 17.41 -5.80 -23.00
N LEU A 198 17.55 -5.75 -21.66
CA LEU A 198 17.46 -6.96 -20.82
C LEU A 198 16.03 -7.53 -20.76
N ILE A 199 15.03 -6.66 -20.83
CA ILE A 199 13.61 -7.02 -20.79
C ILE A 199 12.83 -6.20 -21.82
N ASP A 200 11.67 -6.71 -22.20
CA ASP A 200 10.70 -5.99 -23.02
C ASP A 200 9.88 -5.04 -22.12
N PRO A 201 9.99 -3.71 -22.29
CA PRO A 201 9.30 -2.74 -21.44
C PRO A 201 7.76 -2.81 -21.57
N GLU A 202 7.20 -3.27 -22.69
CA GLU A 202 5.74 -3.41 -22.86
C GLU A 202 5.21 -4.64 -22.11
N ARG A 203 6.03 -5.68 -21.96
CA ARG A 203 5.68 -6.93 -21.28
C ARG A 203 6.04 -6.95 -19.81
N ALA A 204 7.11 -6.24 -19.42
CA ALA A 204 7.67 -6.24 -18.08
C ALA A 204 6.66 -6.05 -16.93
N PRO A 205 5.70 -5.10 -16.99
CA PRO A 205 4.73 -4.94 -15.91
C PRO A 205 3.91 -6.20 -15.64
N TYR A 206 3.59 -6.98 -16.68
CA TYR A 206 2.79 -8.19 -16.57
C TYR A 206 3.61 -9.40 -16.10
N ASP A 207 4.84 -9.55 -16.60
CA ASP A 207 5.76 -10.58 -16.11
C ASP A 207 6.11 -10.34 -14.64
N CYS A 208 6.39 -9.09 -14.25
CA CYS A 208 6.56 -8.67 -12.86
C CYS A 208 5.37 -9.06 -11.99
N THR A 209 4.15 -8.71 -12.42
CA THR A 209 2.93 -8.98 -11.66
C THR A 209 2.72 -10.49 -11.47
N ARG A 210 2.87 -11.26 -12.55
CA ARG A 210 2.74 -12.72 -12.53
C ARG A 210 3.74 -13.36 -11.56
N ASN A 211 5.00 -12.96 -11.62
CA ASN A 211 6.05 -13.52 -10.77
C ASN A 211 5.83 -13.16 -9.29
N LEU A 212 5.41 -11.93 -8.99
CA LEU A 212 5.08 -11.54 -7.62
C LEU A 212 3.89 -12.34 -7.07
N LEU A 213 2.83 -12.54 -7.85
CA LEU A 213 1.68 -13.36 -7.40
C LEU A 213 2.06 -14.82 -7.13
N LEU A 214 2.89 -15.42 -7.99
CA LEU A 214 3.42 -16.76 -7.77
C LEU A 214 4.33 -16.83 -6.54
N ALA A 215 5.15 -15.82 -6.31
CA ALA A 215 6.02 -15.73 -5.14
C ALA A 215 5.21 -15.57 -3.85
N HIS A 216 4.20 -14.70 -3.83
CA HIS A 216 3.23 -14.56 -2.74
C HIS A 216 2.61 -15.91 -2.39
N ALA A 217 2.05 -16.61 -3.37
CA ALA A 217 1.36 -17.88 -3.16
C ALA A 217 2.30 -18.93 -2.53
N LYS A 218 3.52 -19.08 -3.05
CA LYS A 218 4.51 -20.00 -2.48
C LYS A 218 4.89 -19.65 -1.05
N VAL A 219 5.06 -18.36 -0.75
CA VAL A 219 5.34 -17.89 0.61
C VAL A 219 4.16 -18.18 1.55
N TYR A 220 2.93 -17.95 1.11
CA TYR A 220 1.72 -18.26 1.88
C TYR A 220 1.62 -19.76 2.23
N HIS A 221 1.89 -20.65 1.28
CA HIS A 221 1.89 -22.09 1.53
C HIS A 221 3.00 -22.52 2.51
N ILE A 222 4.19 -21.92 2.43
CA ILE A 222 5.27 -22.15 3.41
C ILE A 222 4.85 -21.64 4.80
N PHE A 223 4.28 -20.44 4.86
CA PHE A 223 3.78 -19.85 6.09
C PHE A 223 2.74 -20.74 6.78
N ASN A 224 1.75 -21.22 6.02
CA ASN A 224 0.74 -22.16 6.52
C ASN A 224 1.36 -23.43 7.09
N LYS A 225 2.37 -23.96 6.41
CA LYS A 225 3.02 -25.22 6.78
C LYS A 225 3.94 -25.09 7.99
N LYS A 226 4.69 -23.99 8.10
CA LYS A 226 5.80 -23.85 9.06
C LYS A 226 5.54 -22.86 10.20
N TYR A 227 4.83 -21.77 9.95
CA TYR A 227 4.89 -20.57 10.79
C TYR A 227 3.54 -20.13 11.36
N ARG A 228 2.42 -20.41 10.68
CA ARG A 228 1.08 -19.96 11.08
C ARG A 228 0.74 -20.31 12.53
N SER A 229 1.07 -21.53 12.97
CA SER A 229 0.75 -22.00 14.32
C SER A 229 1.65 -21.42 15.42
N LEU A 230 2.78 -20.77 15.09
CA LEU A 230 3.71 -20.25 16.09
C LEU A 230 3.13 -19.07 16.87
N ASN A 231 2.34 -18.22 16.21
CA ASN A 231 1.76 -17.02 16.83
C ASN A 231 0.36 -16.67 16.28
N ASN A 232 -0.45 -17.68 15.93
CA ASN A 232 -1.76 -17.51 15.29
C ASN A 232 -1.70 -16.52 14.11
N GLY A 233 -0.68 -16.73 13.29
CA GLY A 233 -0.27 -15.78 12.26
C GLY A 233 -1.34 -15.63 11.18
N LEU A 234 -1.39 -14.42 10.62
CA LEU A 234 -2.23 -14.03 9.49
C LEU A 234 -1.34 -13.47 8.37
N MET A 235 -1.61 -13.84 7.13
CA MET A 235 -0.85 -13.41 5.96
C MET A 235 -1.77 -12.90 4.84
N SER A 236 -1.36 -11.81 4.20
CA SER A 236 -2.02 -11.26 3.02
C SER A 236 -1.03 -10.47 2.13
N VAL A 237 -1.56 -9.71 1.18
CA VAL A 237 -0.91 -8.65 0.42
C VAL A 237 -1.58 -7.31 0.76
N ALA A 238 -0.84 -6.20 0.68
CA ALA A 238 -1.43 -4.87 0.72
C ALA A 238 -1.36 -4.27 -0.68
N ASN A 239 -2.51 -4.00 -1.30
CA ASN A 239 -2.56 -3.45 -2.66
C ASN A 239 -3.25 -2.11 -2.69
N LEU A 240 -2.84 -1.28 -3.66
CA LEU A 240 -3.51 -0.02 -3.94
C LEU A 240 -4.83 -0.27 -4.64
N PHE A 241 -5.92 0.20 -4.04
CA PHE A 241 -7.22 0.29 -4.66
C PHE A 241 -7.56 1.75 -4.94
N ALA A 242 -7.53 2.15 -6.21
CA ALA A 242 -8.03 3.45 -6.63
C ALA A 242 -9.51 3.34 -7.01
N TRP A 243 -10.28 4.40 -6.73
CA TRP A 243 -11.65 4.52 -7.23
C TRP A 243 -11.68 5.29 -8.54
N TYR A 244 -12.51 4.85 -9.49
CA TYR A 244 -12.78 5.53 -10.75
C TYR A 244 -14.29 5.75 -10.87
N GLU A 245 -14.71 7.02 -10.84
CA GLU A 245 -16.10 7.42 -10.99
C GLU A 245 -16.39 7.71 -12.46
N THR A 246 -17.47 7.16 -13.02
CA THR A 246 -17.84 7.39 -14.43
C THR A 246 -18.29 8.84 -14.66
N ALA A 247 -17.73 9.52 -15.66
CA ALA A 247 -18.03 10.93 -15.96
C ALA A 247 -19.46 11.18 -16.47
N MET A 248 -19.95 10.34 -17.38
CA MET A 248 -21.29 10.41 -17.97
C MET A 248 -21.91 9.01 -17.88
N GLY A 249 -23.07 8.86 -17.25
CA GLY A 249 -23.66 7.55 -16.93
C GLY A 249 -24.21 6.73 -18.11
N ASP A 250 -23.67 6.85 -19.32
CA ASP A 250 -24.00 5.93 -20.42
C ASP A 250 -23.30 4.57 -20.25
N GLU A 251 -23.86 3.52 -20.86
CA GLU A 251 -23.42 2.14 -20.64
C GLU A 251 -22.00 1.87 -21.17
N ASP A 252 -21.58 2.58 -22.22
CA ASP A 252 -20.25 2.44 -22.81
C ASP A 252 -19.16 3.01 -21.89
N GLU A 253 -19.40 4.17 -21.27
CA GLU A 253 -18.49 4.76 -20.29
C GLU A 253 -18.42 3.93 -19.00
N LYS A 254 -19.54 3.34 -18.56
CA LYS A 254 -19.54 2.41 -17.42
C LYS A 254 -18.68 1.18 -17.70
N LYS A 255 -18.85 0.53 -18.86
CA LYS A 255 -18.03 -0.62 -19.26
C LYS A 255 -16.54 -0.26 -19.32
N SER A 256 -16.21 0.93 -19.83
CA SER A 256 -14.83 1.42 -19.89
C SER A 256 -14.25 1.68 -18.49
N THR A 257 -15.08 2.19 -17.56
CA THR A 257 -14.70 2.41 -16.16
C THR A 257 -14.44 1.09 -15.45
N GLU A 258 -15.30 0.09 -15.67
CA GLU A 258 -15.11 -1.25 -15.10
C GLU A 258 -13.85 -1.92 -15.64
N LEU A 259 -13.53 -1.78 -16.93
CA LEU A 259 -12.24 -2.24 -17.48
C LEU A 259 -11.05 -1.59 -16.76
N LEU A 260 -11.10 -0.29 -16.47
CA LEU A 260 -10.04 0.40 -15.71
C LEU A 260 -9.92 -0.16 -14.29
N LEU A 261 -11.04 -0.41 -13.61
CA LEU A 261 -11.06 -1.02 -12.28
C LEU A 261 -10.47 -2.44 -12.32
N GLN A 262 -10.83 -3.27 -13.30
CA GLN A 262 -10.25 -4.60 -13.47
C GLN A 262 -8.77 -4.55 -13.84
N TYR A 263 -8.33 -3.59 -14.65
CA TYR A 263 -6.93 -3.42 -15.02
C TYR A 263 -6.06 -3.00 -13.83
N TYR A 264 -6.52 -2.03 -13.04
CA TYR A 264 -5.73 -1.44 -11.95
C TYR A 264 -5.93 -2.10 -10.59
N ASN A 265 -7.13 -2.56 -10.27
CA ASN A 265 -7.43 -3.25 -9.02
C ASN A 265 -7.49 -4.77 -9.28
N GLY A 266 -8.27 -5.21 -10.27
CA GLY A 266 -8.50 -6.63 -10.58
C GLY A 266 -7.22 -7.41 -10.88
N ARG A 267 -6.31 -6.88 -11.71
CA ARG A 267 -5.05 -7.53 -12.11
C ARG A 267 -4.23 -8.05 -10.91
N PHE A 268 -4.25 -7.36 -9.77
CA PHE A 268 -3.42 -7.72 -8.61
C PHE A 268 -4.16 -8.50 -7.53
N ASN A 269 -5.50 -8.49 -7.57
CA ASN A 269 -6.34 -8.98 -6.48
C ASN A 269 -7.21 -10.16 -6.92
N HIS A 270 -7.74 -10.13 -8.14
CA HIS A 270 -8.60 -11.19 -8.67
C HIS A 270 -7.93 -12.58 -8.61
N PRO A 271 -6.64 -12.77 -8.95
CA PRO A 271 -6.00 -14.09 -8.86
C PRO A 271 -6.02 -14.70 -7.45
N ILE A 272 -6.04 -13.87 -6.40
CA ILE A 272 -6.01 -14.29 -4.99
C ILE A 272 -7.43 -14.44 -4.43
N PHE A 273 -8.29 -13.44 -4.64
CA PHE A 273 -9.53 -13.28 -3.87
C PHE A 273 -10.80 -13.74 -4.60
N SER A 274 -10.75 -13.94 -5.93
CA SER A 274 -11.90 -14.45 -6.66
C SER A 274 -12.03 -15.97 -6.56
N ASN A 275 -13.23 -16.47 -6.88
CA ASN A 275 -13.49 -17.91 -6.93
C ASN A 275 -12.87 -18.58 -8.15
N GLU A 276 -12.71 -17.85 -9.24
CA GLU A 276 -12.18 -18.34 -10.49
C GLU A 276 -10.65 -18.43 -10.44
N GLY A 277 -10.01 -17.55 -9.65
CA GLY A 277 -8.58 -17.29 -9.74
C GLY A 277 -8.18 -16.74 -11.11
N GLY A 278 -6.88 -16.67 -11.38
CA GLY A 278 -6.36 -16.11 -12.63
C GLY A 278 -6.74 -14.65 -12.89
N TRP A 279 -6.51 -14.17 -14.11
CA TRP A 279 -6.81 -12.78 -14.49
C TRP A 279 -8.32 -12.55 -14.66
N PRO A 280 -8.82 -11.33 -14.44
CA PRO A 280 -10.20 -10.97 -14.78
C PRO A 280 -10.51 -11.20 -16.26
N SER A 281 -11.66 -11.79 -16.58
CA SER A 281 -12.05 -12.09 -17.98
C SER A 281 -12.05 -10.85 -18.87
N LEU A 282 -12.60 -9.73 -18.38
CA LEU A 282 -12.63 -8.46 -19.10
C LEU A 282 -11.22 -7.95 -19.43
N LEU A 283 -10.25 -8.21 -18.57
CA LEU A 283 -8.85 -7.85 -18.81
C LEU A 283 -8.20 -8.77 -19.83
N ILE A 284 -8.49 -10.08 -19.80
CA ILE A 284 -7.98 -11.04 -20.78
C ILE A 284 -8.43 -10.64 -22.19
N GLU A 285 -9.74 -10.43 -22.39
CA GLU A 285 -10.32 -10.02 -23.67
C GLU A 285 -9.65 -8.75 -24.21
N TYR A 286 -9.56 -7.72 -23.37
CA TYR A 286 -8.92 -6.46 -23.75
C TYR A 286 -7.44 -6.63 -24.14
N MET A 287 -6.67 -7.37 -23.35
CA MET A 287 -5.24 -7.54 -23.59
C MET A 287 -4.95 -8.36 -24.84
N GLU A 288 -5.81 -9.32 -25.19
CA GLU A 288 -5.69 -10.06 -26.45
C GLU A 288 -5.92 -9.15 -27.67
N GLU A 289 -6.95 -8.32 -27.64
CA GLU A 289 -7.22 -7.34 -28.71
C GLU A 289 -6.10 -6.30 -28.81
N TYR A 290 -5.68 -5.75 -27.67
CA TYR A 290 -4.59 -4.78 -27.61
C TYR A 290 -3.29 -5.35 -28.18
N SER A 291 -2.91 -6.56 -27.78
CA SER A 291 -1.68 -7.20 -28.26
C SER A 291 -1.73 -7.46 -29.77
N LYS A 292 -2.87 -7.93 -30.30
CA LYS A 292 -3.07 -8.10 -31.75
C LYS A 292 -2.97 -6.77 -32.50
N SER A 293 -3.53 -5.70 -31.95
CA SER A 293 -3.48 -4.35 -32.55
C SER A 293 -2.05 -3.81 -32.66
N LYS A 294 -1.15 -4.25 -31.78
CA LYS A 294 0.28 -3.90 -31.77
C LYS A 294 1.14 -4.88 -32.59
N GLY A 295 0.53 -5.90 -33.20
CA GLY A 295 1.24 -6.88 -34.04
C GLY A 295 1.88 -8.05 -33.28
N TYR A 296 1.57 -8.24 -32.00
CA TYR A 296 2.05 -9.40 -31.25
C TYR A 296 1.28 -10.67 -31.62
N ASN A 297 2.00 -11.78 -31.80
CA ASN A 297 1.40 -13.10 -32.02
C ASN A 297 0.84 -13.73 -30.72
N THR A 298 1.27 -13.25 -29.57
CA THR A 298 0.86 -13.72 -28.24
C THR A 298 0.45 -12.52 -27.38
N SER A 299 -0.48 -12.73 -26.44
CA SER A 299 -0.87 -11.66 -25.50
C SER A 299 0.33 -11.17 -24.68
N LEU A 300 0.41 -9.86 -24.48
CA LEU A 300 1.34 -9.22 -23.52
C LEU A 300 1.00 -9.59 -22.07
N LEU A 301 -0.23 -10.01 -21.80
CA LEU A 301 -0.65 -10.55 -20.51
C LEU A 301 -0.41 -12.07 -20.49
N PRO A 302 0.65 -12.56 -19.83
CA PRO A 302 0.98 -13.99 -19.82
C PRO A 302 -0.10 -14.77 -19.06
N PRO A 303 -0.61 -15.89 -19.60
CA PRO A 303 -1.61 -16.69 -18.92
C PRO A 303 -1.03 -17.42 -17.70
N PHE A 304 -1.91 -17.77 -16.76
CA PHE A 304 -1.62 -18.76 -15.72
C PHE A 304 -2.01 -20.14 -16.20
N SER A 305 -1.19 -21.15 -15.90
CA SER A 305 -1.64 -22.55 -16.00
C SER A 305 -2.72 -22.84 -14.95
N GLU A 306 -3.46 -23.93 -15.10
CA GLU A 306 -4.46 -24.32 -14.09
C GLU A 306 -3.81 -24.61 -12.73
N GLU A 307 -2.62 -25.21 -12.72
CA GLU A 307 -1.86 -25.45 -11.49
C GLU A 307 -1.46 -24.13 -10.81
N GLU A 308 -1.09 -23.11 -11.59
CA GLU A 308 -0.73 -21.79 -11.07
C GLU A 308 -1.96 -21.04 -10.53
N LYS A 309 -3.11 -21.14 -11.20
CA LYS A 309 -4.36 -20.58 -10.69
C LYS A 309 -4.72 -21.20 -9.34
N GLN A 310 -4.66 -22.54 -9.23
CA GLN A 310 -4.93 -23.25 -7.98
C GLN A 310 -3.89 -22.95 -6.89
N LEU A 311 -2.64 -22.70 -7.27
CA LEU A 311 -1.59 -22.31 -6.33
C LEU A 311 -1.89 -20.95 -5.68
N ILE A 312 -2.38 -19.97 -6.46
CA ILE A 312 -2.58 -18.58 -6.02
C ILE A 312 -3.95 -18.35 -5.37
N LYS A 313 -5.00 -18.99 -5.87
CA LYS A 313 -6.37 -18.79 -5.38
C LYS A 313 -6.45 -19.04 -3.87
N GLY A 314 -7.04 -18.09 -3.14
CA GLY A 314 -7.28 -18.19 -1.70
C GLY A 314 -6.03 -18.07 -0.82
N THR A 315 -4.92 -17.53 -1.33
CA THR A 315 -3.66 -17.41 -0.57
C THR A 315 -3.59 -16.17 0.34
N ALA A 316 -4.69 -15.83 1.01
CA ALA A 316 -4.76 -14.71 1.93
C ALA A 316 -5.73 -14.99 3.08
N ASP A 317 -5.61 -14.24 4.18
CA ASP A 317 -6.51 -14.35 5.34
C ASP A 317 -7.46 -13.14 5.49
N TYR A 318 -7.20 -12.06 4.76
CA TYR A 318 -8.00 -10.84 4.69
C TYR A 318 -7.57 -10.05 3.44
N ILE A 319 -8.36 -9.06 2.99
CA ILE A 319 -7.95 -8.13 1.93
C ILE A 319 -7.24 -6.93 2.56
N GLY A 320 -5.96 -6.74 2.22
CA GLY A 320 -5.19 -5.56 2.61
C GLY A 320 -5.39 -4.40 1.62
N VAL A 321 -6.03 -3.32 2.08
CA VAL A 321 -6.40 -2.17 1.25
C VAL A 321 -5.53 -0.96 1.55
N ASN A 322 -4.77 -0.51 0.56
CA ASN A 322 -4.24 0.85 0.51
C ASN A 322 -5.18 1.70 -0.34
N HIS A 323 -5.63 2.85 0.14
CA HIS A 323 -6.51 3.73 -0.62
C HIS A 323 -6.23 5.21 -0.35
N TYR A 324 -6.11 5.99 -1.43
CA TYR A 324 -5.86 7.43 -1.38
C TYR A 324 -6.58 8.21 -2.47
N PHE A 325 -6.80 7.55 -3.62
CA PHE A 325 -7.13 8.21 -4.87
C PHE A 325 -8.54 7.92 -5.31
N THR A 326 -9.18 8.97 -5.83
CA THR A 326 -10.40 8.88 -6.61
C THR A 326 -10.25 9.71 -7.86
N PHE A 327 -10.58 9.12 -8.99
CA PHE A 327 -10.50 9.73 -10.30
C PHE A 327 -11.87 9.75 -10.95
N ILE A 328 -12.03 10.61 -11.96
CA ILE A 328 -13.20 10.57 -12.86
C ILE A 328 -12.71 9.94 -14.16
N SER A 329 -13.31 8.81 -14.57
CA SER A 329 -13.02 8.16 -15.85
C SER A 329 -13.92 8.71 -16.95
N LYS A 330 -13.35 8.94 -18.14
CA LYS A 330 -14.11 9.30 -19.35
C LYS A 330 -13.47 8.67 -20.58
N LYS A 331 -14.29 8.16 -21.50
CA LYS A 331 -13.82 7.54 -22.74
C LYS A 331 -13.19 8.60 -23.66
N VAL A 332 -11.98 8.33 -24.15
CA VAL A 332 -11.29 9.16 -25.17
C VAL A 332 -11.26 8.41 -26.51
N SER A 333 -11.28 9.15 -27.63
CA SER A 333 -11.08 8.56 -28.95
C SER A 333 -9.61 8.15 -29.15
N ILE A 334 -9.42 6.95 -29.73
CA ILE A 334 -8.13 6.26 -29.89
C ILE A 334 -7.11 7.06 -30.71
N GLU A 335 -7.55 7.97 -31.60
CA GLU A 335 -6.67 8.78 -32.47
C GLU A 335 -5.70 9.73 -31.73
N LYS A 336 -5.88 9.94 -30.41
CA LYS A 336 -5.05 10.86 -29.61
C LYS A 336 -4.41 10.25 -28.38
N SER A 337 -4.53 8.93 -28.17
CA SER A 337 -3.91 8.30 -27.01
C SER A 337 -3.09 7.10 -27.44
N ASP A 338 -1.77 7.27 -27.40
CA ASP A 338 -0.87 6.21 -26.93
C ASP A 338 -1.26 5.89 -25.48
N MET A 339 -2.43 5.27 -25.33
CA MET A 339 -2.98 4.95 -24.03
C MET A 339 -2.19 3.74 -23.54
N PHE A 340 -1.32 4.03 -22.58
CA PHE A 340 -0.51 3.11 -21.81
C PHE A 340 0.80 2.69 -22.51
N PHE A 341 1.91 3.02 -21.83
CA PHE A 341 3.30 2.70 -22.18
C PHE A 341 3.95 3.58 -23.26
N ASN A 342 4.31 4.82 -22.91
CA ASN A 342 5.53 5.41 -23.47
C ASN A 342 6.60 5.43 -22.36
N THR A 343 7.38 4.35 -22.30
CA THR A 343 8.44 4.15 -21.30
C THR A 343 9.70 4.98 -21.59
N ASN A 344 9.74 5.77 -22.66
CA ASN A 344 10.95 6.48 -23.08
C ASN A 344 11.03 7.95 -22.63
N GLU A 345 10.01 8.50 -21.96
CA GLU A 345 10.03 9.87 -21.44
C GLU A 345 9.53 9.98 -19.99
N ILE A 346 10.03 9.12 -19.09
CA ILE A 346 9.79 9.27 -17.65
C ILE A 346 10.60 10.47 -17.14
N SER A 347 10.09 11.66 -17.44
CA SER A 347 10.45 12.92 -16.79
C SER A 347 9.22 13.41 -16.04
N TRP A 348 9.39 13.69 -14.75
CA TRP A 348 8.39 14.25 -13.84
C TRP A 348 7.98 15.70 -14.19
N ARG A 349 8.14 16.11 -15.45
CA ARG A 349 7.71 17.42 -15.94
C ARG A 349 6.25 17.30 -16.34
N GLU A 350 5.41 18.04 -15.61
CA GLU A 350 4.09 18.52 -16.05
C GLU A 350 3.30 17.57 -16.97
N GLY A 351 2.44 16.74 -16.39
CA GLY A 351 1.46 15.96 -17.16
C GLY A 351 1.79 14.49 -17.26
N TRP A 352 1.45 13.75 -16.20
CA TRP A 352 1.20 12.32 -16.30
C TRP A 352 0.01 12.08 -17.24
N PRO A 353 0.10 11.21 -18.26
CA PRO A 353 -1.04 10.74 -19.03
C PRO A 353 -1.66 9.53 -18.31
N GLU A 354 -2.16 9.74 -17.10
CA GLU A 354 -3.42 9.09 -16.74
C GLU A 354 -4.47 10.03 -17.35
N THR A 355 -5.34 9.56 -18.23
CA THR A 355 -6.50 10.37 -18.64
C THR A 355 -7.72 9.99 -17.79
N PRO A 356 -7.89 10.52 -16.57
CA PRO A 356 -9.08 11.30 -16.29
C PRO A 356 -9.04 12.44 -17.30
N ILE A 357 -9.94 12.46 -18.29
CA ILE A 357 -10.15 13.73 -18.99
C ILE A 357 -10.50 14.73 -17.89
N PRO A 358 -9.84 15.91 -17.80
CA PRO A 358 -10.47 17.03 -17.13
C PRO A 358 -11.86 17.13 -17.74
N ALA A 359 -12.93 17.10 -16.96
CA ALA A 359 -14.24 17.39 -17.54
C ALA A 359 -14.16 18.80 -18.14
N ILE A 360 -13.88 18.89 -19.44
CA ILE A 360 -13.99 20.11 -20.23
C ILE A 360 -15.50 20.31 -20.39
N GLY A 361 -16.10 20.87 -19.35
CA GLY A 361 -17.16 21.84 -19.47
C GLY A 361 -16.54 23.17 -19.07
N GLU A 362 -16.72 24.19 -19.91
CA GLU A 362 -16.31 25.56 -19.65
C GLU A 362 -16.91 26.05 -18.32
N ASN A 363 -16.21 25.82 -17.21
CA ASN A 363 -16.39 26.52 -15.95
C ASN A 363 -15.18 26.23 -15.05
N LYS A 364 -14.27 27.21 -14.99
CA LYS A 364 -13.00 27.21 -14.25
C LYS A 364 -13.16 27.18 -12.71
N THR A 365 -14.14 26.48 -12.13
CA THR A 365 -14.46 26.62 -10.69
C THR A 365 -14.88 25.35 -9.95
N LYS A 366 -14.38 24.16 -10.32
CA LYS A 366 -14.40 23.00 -9.40
C LYS A 366 -13.06 22.28 -9.37
N GLU A 367 -12.31 22.47 -8.29
CA GLU A 367 -11.10 21.70 -7.96
C GLU A 367 -11.45 20.20 -7.91
N TYR A 368 -11.02 19.44 -8.91
CA TYR A 368 -11.12 17.98 -8.89
C TYR A 368 -10.06 17.42 -7.94
N LYS A 369 -10.51 16.77 -6.86
CA LYS A 369 -9.64 16.27 -5.81
C LYS A 369 -9.02 14.93 -6.20
N LYS A 370 -7.88 14.96 -6.89
CA LYS A 370 -7.03 13.78 -7.20
C LYS A 370 -6.66 12.97 -5.94
N TYR A 371 -6.57 13.66 -4.81
CA TYR A 371 -6.25 13.11 -3.50
C TYR A 371 -7.31 13.59 -2.50
N ASN A 372 -7.56 12.76 -1.48
CA ASN A 372 -8.34 13.12 -0.31
C ASN A 372 -9.86 13.25 -0.57
N TYR A 373 -10.43 12.35 -1.38
CA TYR A 373 -11.88 12.19 -1.53
C TYR A 373 -12.39 11.05 -0.65
N SER A 374 -12.98 11.38 0.51
CA SER A 374 -13.35 10.39 1.50
C SER A 374 -14.36 9.33 1.03
N PRO A 375 -15.44 9.64 0.27
CA PRO A 375 -16.40 8.61 -0.17
C PRO A 375 -15.79 7.51 -1.05
N GLY A 376 -14.66 7.78 -1.70
CA GLY A 376 -13.96 6.81 -2.55
C GLY A 376 -13.61 5.49 -1.83
N ILE A 377 -13.31 5.53 -0.53
CA ILE A 377 -13.02 4.30 0.24
C ILE A 377 -14.25 3.40 0.33
N ARG A 378 -15.44 3.97 0.55
CA ARG A 378 -16.70 3.22 0.66
C ARG A 378 -17.05 2.60 -0.68
N HIS A 379 -16.83 3.31 -1.78
CA HIS A 379 -17.02 2.78 -3.13
C HIS A 379 -16.07 1.62 -3.43
N VAL A 380 -14.78 1.76 -3.11
CA VAL A 380 -13.79 0.67 -3.22
C VAL A 380 -14.20 -0.56 -2.42
N ILE A 381 -14.62 -0.36 -1.17
CA ILE A 381 -15.04 -1.45 -0.28
C ILE A 381 -16.29 -2.16 -0.83
N ASN A 382 -17.26 -1.42 -1.38
CA ASN A 382 -18.41 -2.01 -2.06
C ASN A 382 -18.00 -2.80 -3.32
N TRP A 383 -17.15 -2.21 -4.17
CA TRP A 383 -16.64 -2.88 -5.37
C TRP A 383 -15.88 -4.17 -5.05
N ILE A 384 -15.11 -4.19 -3.95
CA ILE A 384 -14.43 -5.40 -3.45
C ILE A 384 -15.44 -6.53 -3.21
N ARG A 385 -16.56 -6.26 -2.54
CA ARG A 385 -17.60 -7.28 -2.28
C ARG A 385 -18.37 -7.67 -3.54
N GLU A 386 -18.56 -6.76 -4.49
CA GLU A 386 -19.22 -7.07 -5.75
C GLU A 386 -18.38 -8.03 -6.63
N ASN A 387 -17.06 -8.00 -6.48
CA ASN A 387 -16.12 -8.77 -7.31
C ASN A 387 -15.54 -9.99 -6.59
N TYR A 388 -15.47 -9.97 -5.27
CA TYR A 388 -14.86 -11.01 -4.45
C TYR A 388 -15.87 -11.47 -3.39
N GLU A 389 -15.75 -12.72 -2.94
CA GLU A 389 -16.59 -13.24 -1.87
C GLU A 389 -16.48 -12.40 -0.57
N GLU A 390 -17.23 -12.77 0.46
CA GLU A 390 -17.18 -12.07 1.74
C GLU A 390 -15.83 -12.28 2.45
N TRP A 391 -14.91 -11.32 2.26
CA TRP A 391 -13.61 -11.25 2.91
C TRP A 391 -13.57 -10.19 4.01
N ASP A 392 -12.83 -10.46 5.08
CA ASP A 392 -12.45 -9.44 6.06
C ASP A 392 -11.54 -8.38 5.39
N ILE A 393 -11.74 -7.10 5.72
CA ILE A 393 -10.97 -6.00 5.16
C ILE A 393 -10.10 -5.35 6.24
N LEU A 394 -8.81 -5.22 5.96
CA LEU A 394 -7.87 -4.40 6.75
C LEU A 394 -7.38 -3.25 5.89
N ILE A 395 -7.68 -2.02 6.28
CA ILE A 395 -7.12 -0.84 5.61
C ILE A 395 -5.67 -0.70 6.07
N THR A 396 -4.73 -1.12 5.23
CA THR A 396 -3.29 -1.19 5.52
C THR A 396 -2.57 0.13 5.28
N GLU A 397 -3.14 0.98 4.43
CA GLU A 397 -2.77 2.39 4.30
C GLU A 397 -3.93 3.29 3.93
N ASN A 398 -4.01 4.42 4.61
CA ASN A 398 -4.71 5.59 4.14
C ASN A 398 -4.07 6.83 4.77
N GLY A 399 -3.95 7.91 4.01
CA GLY A 399 -3.23 9.09 4.46
C GLY A 399 -3.66 10.35 3.73
N TYR A 400 -3.27 11.48 4.31
CA TYR A 400 -3.49 12.79 3.70
C TYR A 400 -2.20 13.31 3.10
N ARG A 401 -2.20 13.53 1.78
CA ARG A 401 -1.08 14.15 1.07
C ARG A 401 -0.98 15.63 1.40
N GLY A 402 -0.04 15.98 2.27
CA GLY A 402 0.33 17.35 2.58
C GLY A 402 1.38 17.90 1.61
N GLY A 403 1.42 19.23 1.46
CA GLY A 403 2.45 19.91 0.66
C GLY A 403 3.76 20.11 1.42
N ASN A 404 4.71 20.82 0.78
CA ASN A 404 6.08 21.03 1.30
C ASN A 404 6.18 22.02 2.47
N ILE A 405 5.07 22.56 2.96
CA ILE A 405 5.08 23.51 4.08
C ILE A 405 4.95 22.72 5.37
N ARG A 406 5.90 22.95 6.30
CA ARG A 406 5.83 22.46 7.67
C ARG A 406 4.60 23.06 8.36
N ASP A 407 3.52 22.28 8.45
CA ASP A 407 2.24 22.71 9.01
C ASP A 407 1.84 21.88 10.25
N LEU A 408 2.20 22.36 11.44
CA LEU A 408 1.85 21.67 12.69
C LEU A 408 0.35 21.77 13.01
N ILE A 409 -0.39 22.69 12.39
CA ILE A 409 -1.83 22.92 12.59
C ILE A 409 -2.56 22.50 11.29
N ASP A 410 -2.42 21.22 10.96
CA ASP A 410 -2.83 20.58 9.72
C ASP A 410 -4.33 20.23 9.68
N LEU A 411 -5.19 21.26 9.78
CA LEU A 411 -6.66 21.11 9.83
C LEU A 411 -7.25 20.30 8.67
N LYS A 412 -6.65 20.38 7.48
CA LYS A 412 -7.10 19.60 6.31
C LYS A 412 -6.88 18.09 6.52
N ARG A 413 -5.76 17.71 7.13
CA ARG A 413 -5.48 16.31 7.50
C ARG A 413 -6.45 15.82 8.58
N VAL A 414 -6.71 16.65 9.59
CA VAL A 414 -7.74 16.36 10.63
C VAL A 414 -9.11 16.11 10.01
N SER A 415 -9.58 17.02 9.14
CA SER A 415 -10.88 16.86 8.47
C SER A 415 -10.93 15.60 7.60
N TYR A 416 -9.85 15.31 6.86
CA TYR A 416 -9.79 14.13 6.02
C TYR A 416 -9.87 12.83 6.82
N ILE A 417 -9.10 12.69 7.91
CA ILE A 417 -9.14 11.52 8.80
C ILE A 417 -10.56 11.33 9.33
N ARG A 418 -11.21 12.40 9.81
CA ARG A 418 -12.60 12.34 10.29
C ARG A 418 -13.55 11.86 9.19
N ASP A 419 -13.51 12.50 8.03
CA ASP A 419 -14.48 12.26 6.97
C ASP A 419 -14.29 10.88 6.34
N LEU A 420 -13.05 10.40 6.24
CA LEU A 420 -12.76 9.04 5.79
C LEU A 420 -13.17 7.98 6.81
N LEU A 421 -12.86 8.15 8.10
CA LEU A 421 -13.32 7.20 9.12
C LEU A 421 -14.85 7.15 9.25
N ARG A 422 -15.55 8.25 8.96
CA ARG A 422 -17.02 8.21 8.81
C ARG A 422 -17.44 7.28 7.67
N GLN A 423 -16.77 7.32 6.53
CA GLN A 423 -17.07 6.40 5.42
C GLN A 423 -16.79 4.95 5.80
N VAL A 424 -15.72 4.68 6.55
CA VAL A 424 -15.45 3.34 7.13
C VAL A 424 -16.57 2.90 8.06
N ILE A 425 -17.05 3.77 8.96
CA ILE A 425 -18.20 3.47 9.84
C ILE A 425 -19.45 3.12 9.02
N LEU A 426 -19.73 3.88 7.96
CA LEU A 426 -20.89 3.64 7.10
C LEU A 426 -20.75 2.31 6.36
N SER A 427 -19.56 1.98 5.84
CA SER A 427 -19.29 0.67 5.25
C SER A 427 -19.54 -0.48 6.23
N MET A 428 -19.22 -0.31 7.51
CA MET A 428 -19.48 -1.35 8.52
C MET A 428 -20.97 -1.43 8.90
N LYS A 429 -21.60 -0.29 9.18
CA LYS A 429 -22.94 -0.26 9.81
C LYS A 429 -24.09 -0.30 8.80
N GLU A 430 -23.93 0.36 7.66
CA GLU A 430 -24.98 0.47 6.64
C GLU A 430 -24.80 -0.57 5.54
N ASP A 431 -23.56 -0.76 5.09
CA ASP A 431 -23.27 -1.69 4.01
C ASP A 431 -22.96 -3.10 4.52
N GLY A 432 -22.67 -3.29 5.82
CA GLY A 432 -22.44 -4.61 6.44
C GLY A 432 -21.06 -5.21 6.22
N HIS A 433 -20.03 -4.41 5.89
CA HIS A 433 -18.66 -4.91 5.67
C HIS A 433 -17.96 -5.20 7.00
N LYS A 434 -17.24 -6.32 7.06
CA LYS A 434 -16.36 -6.63 8.19
C LYS A 434 -14.98 -5.99 7.99
N ILE A 435 -14.82 -4.78 8.52
CA ILE A 435 -13.56 -4.05 8.53
C ILE A 435 -12.86 -4.26 9.87
N ILE A 436 -11.74 -4.99 9.86
CA ILE A 436 -11.04 -5.43 11.09
C ILE A 436 -10.03 -4.43 11.61
N GLY A 437 -9.57 -3.49 10.77
CA GLY A 437 -8.65 -2.44 11.21
C GLY A 437 -8.43 -1.31 10.22
N TYR A 438 -7.81 -0.25 10.73
CA TYR A 438 -7.42 0.96 10.02
C TYR A 438 -6.00 1.37 10.41
N ILE A 439 -5.10 1.38 9.43
CA ILE A 439 -3.69 1.73 9.58
C ILE A 439 -3.42 3.01 8.81
N TYR A 440 -3.11 4.09 9.53
CA TYR A 440 -2.83 5.40 8.93
C TYR A 440 -1.44 5.46 8.32
N TRP A 441 -1.34 5.96 7.09
CA TRP A 441 -0.08 6.35 6.46
C TRP A 441 0.14 7.86 6.62
N SER A 442 1.16 8.33 7.34
CA SER A 442 2.22 7.57 8.01
C SER A 442 2.39 8.01 9.46
N LEU A 443 3.16 7.22 10.24
CA LEU A 443 3.56 7.62 11.59
C LEU A 443 4.20 9.01 11.56
N MET A 444 5.12 9.25 10.63
CA MET A 444 5.88 10.49 10.51
C MET A 444 6.22 10.80 9.06
N ASP A 445 6.51 12.07 8.78
CA ASP A 445 7.03 12.46 7.48
C ASP A 445 8.29 11.66 7.18
N ASN A 446 8.43 11.25 5.93
CA ASN A 446 9.46 10.32 5.51
C ASN A 446 9.96 10.69 4.10
N PHE A 447 10.85 9.88 3.53
CA PHE A 447 11.27 10.03 2.14
C PHE A 447 10.17 9.49 1.22
N GLU A 448 9.36 10.36 0.62
CA GLU A 448 8.22 10.01 -0.24
C GLU A 448 8.69 9.72 -1.67
N TRP A 449 9.54 8.70 -1.81
CA TRP A 449 9.92 8.11 -3.10
C TRP A 449 10.43 9.16 -4.11
N TRP A 450 9.77 9.29 -5.26
CA TRP A 450 10.12 10.27 -6.31
C TRP A 450 9.92 11.72 -5.89
N SER A 451 9.12 11.99 -4.87
CA SER A 451 8.92 13.34 -4.33
C SER A 451 10.01 13.74 -3.33
N GLY A 452 10.88 12.82 -2.92
CA GLY A 452 11.85 13.05 -1.86
C GLY A 452 11.15 13.50 -0.58
N TYR A 453 11.60 14.59 0.03
CA TYR A 453 10.97 15.14 1.24
C TYR A 453 9.94 16.23 0.95
N LYS A 454 9.50 16.44 -0.30
CA LYS A 454 8.53 17.53 -0.60
C LYS A 454 7.11 17.23 -0.12
N GLU A 455 6.73 15.97 -0.05
CA GLU A 455 5.39 15.54 0.33
C GLU A 455 5.36 15.08 1.77
N LYS A 456 4.28 15.44 2.48
CA LYS A 456 4.17 15.24 3.92
C LYS A 456 2.94 14.41 4.20
N PHE A 457 3.11 13.14 4.57
CA PHE A 457 2.02 12.24 4.96
C PHE A 457 1.92 12.04 6.47
N GLY A 458 2.95 12.42 7.24
CA GLY A 458 3.08 12.05 8.63
C GLY A 458 2.08 12.73 9.57
N LEU A 459 1.63 11.98 10.56
CA LEU A 459 1.04 12.54 11.78
C LEU A 459 2.08 13.35 12.57
N PHE A 460 3.34 12.92 12.52
CA PHE A 460 4.47 13.64 13.10
C PHE A 460 5.29 14.30 12.00
N ASP A 461 5.57 15.57 12.20
CA ASP A 461 6.54 16.31 11.41
C ASP A 461 7.96 15.86 11.75
N VAL A 462 8.83 15.68 10.76
CA VAL A 462 10.25 15.39 10.96
C VAL A 462 11.08 16.56 10.46
N ASP A 463 11.96 17.09 11.32
CA ASP A 463 12.93 18.10 10.92
C ASP A 463 14.13 17.44 10.23
N PHE A 464 14.06 17.32 8.90
CA PHE A 464 15.13 16.72 8.09
C PHE A 464 16.43 17.54 8.04
N LYS A 465 16.42 18.79 8.56
CA LYS A 465 17.63 19.62 8.69
C LYS A 465 18.31 19.42 10.03
N ASP A 466 17.57 18.99 11.05
CA ASP A 466 18.12 18.62 12.34
C ASP A 466 18.81 17.24 12.23
N PRO A 467 20.12 17.12 12.55
CA PRO A 467 20.78 15.82 12.56
C PRO A 467 20.10 14.80 13.51
N ASN A 468 19.44 15.26 14.56
CA ASN A 468 18.69 14.37 15.48
C ASN A 468 17.31 13.97 14.93
N ARG A 469 16.92 14.45 13.75
CA ARG A 469 15.63 14.18 13.11
C ARG A 469 14.46 14.38 14.05
N THR A 470 14.42 15.51 14.76
CA THR A 470 13.40 15.80 15.77
C THR A 470 11.99 15.59 15.20
N ARG A 471 11.17 14.78 15.90
CA ARG A 471 9.77 14.53 15.55
C ARG A 471 8.82 15.37 16.39
N THR A 472 7.91 16.09 15.73
CA THR A 472 6.93 16.96 16.39
C THR A 472 5.51 16.56 16.00
N ALA A 473 4.68 16.24 17.00
CA ALA A 473 3.29 15.89 16.79
C ALA A 473 2.51 17.04 16.13
N ARG A 474 1.88 16.78 14.99
CA ARG A 474 0.91 17.71 14.39
C ARG A 474 -0.43 17.66 15.12
N LEU A 475 -1.35 18.56 14.77
CA LEU A 475 -2.72 18.55 15.30
C LEU A 475 -3.45 17.24 14.94
N SER A 476 -3.24 16.73 13.72
CA SER A 476 -3.73 15.42 13.30
C SER A 476 -3.26 14.27 14.18
N ALA A 477 -2.02 14.31 14.69
CA ALA A 477 -1.52 13.30 15.63
C ALA A 477 -2.32 13.32 16.94
N LYS A 478 -2.59 14.52 17.48
CA LYS A 478 -3.39 14.70 18.70
C LYS A 478 -4.83 14.22 18.49
N TYR A 479 -5.42 14.57 17.35
CA TYR A 479 -6.76 14.13 16.97
C TYR A 479 -6.82 12.60 16.85
N PHE A 480 -5.88 11.99 16.12
CA PHE A 480 -5.79 10.55 15.94
C PHE A 480 -5.59 9.83 17.29
N ALA A 481 -4.71 10.35 18.15
CA ALA A 481 -4.48 9.82 19.49
C ALA A 481 -5.71 9.93 20.42
N CYS A 482 -6.59 10.90 20.19
CA CYS A 482 -7.87 10.96 20.87
C CYS A 482 -8.82 9.88 20.34
N ILE A 483 -8.91 9.72 19.02
CA ILE A 483 -9.78 8.74 18.36
C ILE A 483 -9.46 7.32 18.82
N THR A 484 -8.19 6.93 18.82
CA THR A 484 -7.73 5.58 19.22
C THR A 484 -8.16 5.20 20.64
N ARG A 485 -8.25 6.19 21.54
CA ARG A 485 -8.63 6.00 22.96
C ARG A 485 -10.13 6.13 23.21
N ARG A 486 -10.77 7.16 22.66
CA ARG A 486 -12.17 7.51 22.96
C ARG A 486 -13.17 6.86 22.02
N ARG A 487 -12.74 6.43 20.82
CA ARG A 487 -13.60 5.83 19.79
C ARG A 487 -14.77 6.74 19.36
N ASP A 488 -14.56 8.06 19.41
CA ASP A 488 -15.56 9.06 19.05
C ASP A 488 -14.91 10.18 18.21
N LEU A 489 -15.25 10.21 16.92
CA LEU A 489 -14.72 11.17 15.96
C LEU A 489 -15.09 12.61 16.32
N ASP A 490 -16.34 12.86 16.73
CA ASP A 490 -16.87 14.21 16.91
C ASP A 490 -16.48 14.79 18.27
N ALA A 491 -16.47 13.98 19.32
CA ALA A 491 -15.98 14.40 20.63
C ALA A 491 -14.48 14.71 20.59
N CYS A 492 -13.68 13.97 19.83
CA CYS A 492 -12.27 14.27 19.67
C CYS A 492 -12.04 15.55 18.90
N LEU A 493 -12.85 15.85 17.89
CA LEU A 493 -12.72 17.09 17.11
C LEU A 493 -12.97 18.35 17.95
N ARG A 494 -13.84 18.28 18.97
CA ARG A 494 -14.08 19.43 19.87
C ARG A 494 -12.91 19.76 20.80
N ASN A 495 -11.94 18.86 20.93
CA ASN A 495 -10.81 18.98 21.86
C ASN A 495 -9.47 19.34 21.17
N VAL A 496 -9.50 19.58 19.86
CA VAL A 496 -8.39 20.03 19.02
C VAL A 496 -8.86 21.21 18.18
#